data_AF-A0A920NHL3-F1
#
_entry.id   AF-A0A920NHL3-F1
#
_cell.length_a   1.000
_cell.length_b   1.000
_cell.length_c   1.000
_cell.angle_alpha   90.00
_cell.angle_beta   90.00
_cell.angle_gamma   90.00
#
_symmetry.space_group_name_H-M   'P 1'
#
loop_
_entity.id
_entity.type
_entity.pdbx_description
1 polymer ?
#
loop_
_entity_poly.entity_id
_entity_poly.type
_entity_poly.pdbx_seq_one_letter_code
_entity_poly.pdbx_strand_id
1 'polypeptide(L)' 'MDTTEASSHGIVAVDSLHVKDNNLTGYCFTPQDGNALLSSVAASVNYFYEDSWKEKMGVLINIFLNRYK' A
#
# COMPACT_ATOMS: atom_id res chain seq x y z
N MET A 1 -9.59 -14.54 -0.36
CA MET A 1 -9.03 -13.19 -0.22
C MET A 1 -7.90 -13.27 0.80
N ASP A 2 -6.65 -13.37 0.33
CA ASP A 2 -5.50 -13.18 1.20
C ASP A 2 -5.44 -11.68 1.53
N THR A 3 -5.86 -11.31 2.74
CA THR A 3 -5.95 -9.92 3.22
C THR A 3 -4.57 -9.25 3.38
N THR A 4 -3.50 -9.98 3.11
CA THR A 4 -2.11 -9.55 3.31
C THR A 4 -1.60 -8.58 2.23
N GLU A 5 -2.29 -8.47 1.08
CA GLU A 5 -2.03 -7.44 0.06
C GLU A 5 -2.94 -6.20 0.21
N ALA A 6 -3.42 -5.91 1.43
CA ALA A 6 -4.03 -4.61 1.71
C ALA A 6 -3.03 -3.52 1.28
N SER A 7 -3.46 -2.66 0.37
CA SER A 7 -2.65 -1.65 -0.30
C SER A 7 -2.23 -0.53 0.66
N SER A 8 -1.40 -0.85 1.65
CA SER A 8 -0.82 0.10 2.58
C SER A 8 0.41 0.72 1.93
N HIS A 9 0.28 1.94 1.42
CA HIS A 9 1.42 2.78 1.06
C HIS A 9 1.98 3.41 2.35
N GLY A 10 2.91 2.71 2.98
CA GLY A 10 3.76 3.26 4.02
C GLY A 10 5.05 3.80 3.43
N ILE A 11 5.43 5.02 3.80
CA ILE A 11 6.78 5.52 3.56
C ILE A 11 7.64 5.08 4.74
N VAL A 12 8.66 4.28 4.48
CA VAL A 12 9.61 3.84 5.51
C VAL A 12 10.82 4.76 5.49
N ALA A 13 11.18 5.32 6.64
CA ALA A 13 12.44 6.04 6.78
C ALA A 13 13.58 5.01 6.87
N VAL A 14 14.26 4.76 5.75
CA VAL A 14 15.30 3.72 5.65
C VAL A 14 16.39 3.89 6.71
N ASP A 15 16.80 5.14 6.98
CA ASP A 15 17.82 5.44 7.99
C ASP A 15 17.36 5.19 9.44
N SER A 16 16.06 5.00 9.66
CA SER A 16 15.52 4.61 10.98
C SER A 16 15.52 3.11 11.21
N LEU A 17 15.83 2.30 10.19
CA LEU A 17 15.81 0.85 10.30
C LEU A 17 16.99 0.36 11.13
N HIS A 18 16.68 -0.42 12.17
CA HIS A 18 17.66 -1.03 13.05
C HIS A 18 17.32 -2.50 13.27
N VAL A 19 18.35 -3.35 13.20
CA VAL A 19 18.23 -4.79 13.46
C VAL A 19 18.97 -5.12 14.74
N LYS A 20 18.28 -5.75 15.68
CA LYS A 20 18.87 -6.32 16.90
C LYS A 20 18.32 -7.71 17.14
N ASP A 21 19.22 -8.68 17.27
CA ASP A 21 18.89 -10.10 17.29
C ASP A 21 18.02 -10.46 16.06
N ASN A 22 16.78 -10.91 16.28
CA ASN A 22 15.80 -11.20 15.23
C ASN A 22 14.68 -10.14 15.14
N ASN A 23 14.90 -8.93 15.67
CA ASN A 23 13.93 -7.84 15.63
C ASN A 23 14.37 -6.73 14.67
N LEU A 24 13.51 -6.38 13.73
CA LEU A 24 13.64 -5.21 12.85
C LEU A 24 12.72 -4.10 13.36
N THR A 25 13.31 -2.97 13.73
CA THR A 25 12.57 -1.78 14.21
C THR A 25 12.83 -0.59 13.30
N GLY A 26 11.87 0.33 13.19
CA GLY A 26 12.02 1.59 12.47
C GLY A 26 10.73 2.41 12.48
N TYR A 27 10.76 3.58 11.84
CA TYR A 27 9.61 4.46 11.70
C TYR A 27 9.03 4.35 10.28
N CYS A 28 7.71 4.27 10.21
CA CYS A 28 6.99 4.45 8.96
C CYS A 28 5.95 5.58 9.10
N PHE A 29 5.74 6.29 8.01
CA PHE A 29 4.76 7.35 7.89
C PHE A 29 3.73 6.92 6.87
N THR A 30 2.46 6.94 7.26
CA THR A 30 1.35 6.76 6.33
C THR A 30 0.76 8.14 6.03
N PRO A 31 0.55 8.52 4.76
CA PRO A 31 -0.27 9.69 4.44
C PRO A 31 -1.62 9.53 5.13
N GLN A 32 -2.05 10.53 5.91
CA GLN A 32 -3.12 10.45 6.92
C GLN A 32 -4.40 9.74 6.44
N ASP A 33 -4.77 9.92 5.17
CA ASP A 33 -6.00 9.37 4.59
C ASP A 33 -5.78 8.45 3.37
N GLY A 34 -4.53 8.27 2.92
CA GLY A 34 -4.23 7.58 1.66
C GLY A 34 -4.47 6.07 1.69
N ASN A 35 -4.16 5.44 2.82
CA ASN A 35 -4.26 3.98 2.96
C ASN A 35 -5.71 3.50 3.07
N ALA A 36 -6.57 4.24 3.77
CA ALA A 36 -7.97 3.89 3.91
C ALA A 36 -8.71 3.98 2.56
N LEU A 37 -8.44 5.03 1.79
CA LEU A 37 -9.02 5.21 0.46
C LEU A 37 -8.56 4.14 -0.52
N LEU A 38 -7.25 3.90 -0.62
CA LEU A 38 -6.73 2.91 -1.56
C LEU A 38 -7.18 1.48 -1.19
N SER A 39 -7.24 1.15 0.10
CA SER A 39 -7.73 -0.15 0.58
C SER A 39 -9.23 -0.34 0.30
N SER A 40 -10.04 0.70 0.48
CA SER A 40 -11.49 0.65 0.20
C SER A 40 -11.77 0.46 -1.29
N VAL A 41 -11.00 1.15 -2.14
CA VAL A 41 -11.10 1.00 -3.60
C VAL A 41 -10.59 -0.37 -4.04
N ALA A 42 -9.46 -0.85 -3.50
CA ALA A 42 -8.94 -2.19 -3.78
C ALA A 42 -9.95 -3.29 -3.44
N ALA A 43 -10.58 -3.20 -2.26
CA ALA A 43 -11.62 -4.15 -1.85
C ALA A 43 -12.83 -4.12 -2.78
N SER A 44 -13.28 -2.93 -3.19
CA SER A 44 -14.41 -2.77 -4.12
C SER A 44 -14.08 -3.33 -5.50
N VAL A 45 -12.90 -3.00 -6.06
CA VAL A 45 -12.47 -3.46 -7.38
C VAL A 45 -12.23 -4.97 -7.39
N ASN A 46 -11.68 -5.53 -6.32
CA ASN A 46 -11.53 -6.97 -6.18
C ASN A 46 -12.90 -7.69 -6.16
N TYR A 47 -13.87 -7.15 -5.43
CA TYR A 47 -15.22 -7.71 -5.37
C TYR A 47 -15.95 -7.69 -6.73
N PHE A 48 -15.83 -6.60 -7.49
CA PHE A 48 -16.54 -6.47 -8.78
C PHE A 48 -15.77 -7.04 -9.98
N TYR A 49 -14.46 -7.21 -9.88
CA TYR A 49 -13.58 -7.57 -11.00
C TYR A 49 -12.52 -8.58 -10.59
N GLU A 50 -12.94 -9.72 -10.03
CA GLU A 50 -12.05 -10.75 -9.45
C GLU A 50 -10.91 -11.20 -10.39
N ASP A 51 -11.14 -11.27 -11.71
CA ASP A 51 -10.13 -11.71 -12.68
C ASP A 51 -9.24 -10.58 -13.24
N SER A 52 -9.66 -9.31 -13.08
CA SER A 52 -8.97 -8.16 -13.70
C SER A 52 -8.65 -7.02 -12.71
N TRP A 53 -8.83 -7.25 -11.41
CA TRP A 53 -8.65 -6.22 -10.39
C TRP A 53 -7.23 -5.66 -10.37
N LYS A 54 -6.20 -6.49 -10.60
CA LYS A 54 -4.79 -6.07 -10.60
C LYS A 54 -4.50 -5.05 -11.70
N GLU A 55 -5.01 -5.30 -12.90
CA GLU A 55 -4.86 -4.39 -14.04
C GLU A 55 -5.57 -3.06 -13.78
N LYS A 56 -6.80 -3.12 -13.23
CA LYS A 56 -7.59 -1.93 -12.89
C LYS A 56 -6.98 -1.12 -11.76
N MET A 57 -6.43 -1.78 -10.74
CA MET A 57 -5.71 -1.12 -9.65
C MET A 57 -4.41 -0.47 -10.11
N GLY A 58 -3.76 -1.01 -11.15
CA GLY A 58 -2.54 -0.44 -11.73
C GLY A 58 -2.68 1.03 -12.17
N VAL A 59 -3.85 1.42 -12.67
CA VAL A 59 -4.15 2.81 -13.06
C VAL A 59 -4.19 3.74 -11.83
N LEU A 60 -4.83 3.30 -10.75
CA LEU A 60 -4.92 4.06 -9.50
C LEU A 60 -3.54 4.18 -8.84
N ILE A 61 -2.80 3.08 -8.76
CA ILE A 61 -1.43 3.06 -8.22
C ILE A 61 -0.54 4.04 -8.98
N ASN A 62 -0.63 4.08 -10.31
CA ASN A 62 0.11 5.03 -11.14
C ASN A 62 -0.21 6.49 -10.79
N ILE A 63 -1.48 6.84 -10.62
CA ILE A 63 -1.90 8.20 -10.24
C ILE A 63 -1.40 8.60 -8.84
N PHE A 64 -1.42 7.67 -7.88
CA PHE A 64 -1.00 7.95 -6.51
C PHE A 64 0.53 7.96 -6.33
N LEU A 65 1.28 7.14 -7.09
CA LEU A 65 2.74 7.01 -6.94
C LEU A 65 3.55 7.91 -7.88
N ASN A 66 3.10 8.15 -9.12
CA ASN A 66 3.86 8.98 -10.08
C ASN A 66 3.67 10.49 -9.89
N ARG A 67 2.89 10.93 -8.89
CA ARG A 67 2.78 12.34 -8.51
C ARG A 67 3.97 12.88 -7.71
N TYR A 68 4.95 12.04 -7.39
CA TYR A 68 6.14 12.39 -6.62
C TYR A 68 7.46 12.31 -7.41
N LYS A 69 7.42 12.45 -8.75
CA LYS A 69 8.62 12.70 -9.56
C LYS A 69 8.85 14.19 -9.78
#